data_AF-O84480-F1
#
_entry.id   AF-O84480-F1
#
_cell.length_a   1.000
_cell.length_b   1.000
_cell.length_c   1.000
_cell.angle_alpha   90.00
_cell.angle_beta   90.00
_cell.angle_gamma   90.00
#
_symmetry.space_group_name_H-M   'P 1'
#
loop_
_entity.id
_entity.type
_entity.pdbx_description
1 polymer ?
#
loop_
_entity_poly.entity_id
_entity_poly.type
_entity_poly.pdbx_seq_one_letter_code
_entity_poly.pdbx_strand_id
1 'polypeptide(L)'
;MGIEGRGSGAMQSKKTIKWLKQALVLSSIVNILLLLLIYSTVFRKDIYKLRVFPGNLIAKSSRIGKIPEDILERLENASFADLLALLQEERMVFGHPLKSWALGVSIQKYFVDIAPMLTHPLTFIRLKSPERTWLLPDINDQEFTRICQYLLTERFPFSSRGFFRIMVRDCEAGMVDEDVLYRFCHLPEFLYVRSLLFGAEIEAASVASLARMIIQGGEDLFFSLCCLENRQTAISDHQRRCFLKAYVDRQEPLAALLLLVHDADWVLHEFSDSDLQSFIQLLPREAHYTKKFLGCVAQSCRLGILLEG
;
A
#
# COMPACT_ATOMS: atom_id res chain seq x y z
N MET A 1 49.32 31.79 -69.57
CA MET A 1 49.50 31.94 -68.10
C MET A 1 48.35 32.79 -67.61
N GLY A 2 47.46 32.39 -66.72
CA GLY A 2 47.45 31.30 -65.76
C GLY A 2 46.65 31.82 -64.55
N ILE A 3 46.10 30.89 -63.76
CA ILE A 3 45.49 31.08 -62.44
C ILE A 3 43.98 31.39 -62.46
N GLU A 4 43.20 30.43 -62.94
CA GLU A 4 41.95 30.02 -62.29
C GLU A 4 42.25 28.77 -61.45
N GLY A 5 41.90 28.75 -60.16
CA GLY A 5 42.06 27.52 -59.37
C GLY A 5 42.15 27.60 -57.84
N ARG A 6 41.84 28.72 -57.17
CA ARG A 6 41.89 28.80 -55.69
C ARG A 6 40.56 28.99 -54.95
N GLY A 7 39.42 29.02 -55.63
CA GLY A 7 38.11 29.29 -54.98
C GLY A 7 37.35 28.07 -54.44
N SER A 8 37.50 26.89 -55.04
CA SER A 8 36.58 25.76 -54.78
C SER A 8 36.90 24.99 -53.48
N GLY A 9 38.19 24.84 -53.13
CA GLY A 9 38.62 24.07 -51.94
C GLY A 9 38.18 24.69 -50.60
N ALA A 10 38.16 26.02 -50.49
CA ALA A 10 37.76 26.71 -49.26
C ALA A 10 36.26 26.54 -48.95
N MET A 11 35.41 26.48 -49.98
CA MET A 11 33.98 26.31 -49.81
C MET A 11 33.60 24.87 -49.44
N GLN A 12 34.31 23.88 -50.01
CA GLN A 12 34.17 22.47 -49.61
C GLN A 12 34.63 22.24 -48.16
N SER A 13 35.77 22.83 -47.76
CA SER A 13 36.28 22.75 -46.38
C SER A 13 35.30 23.34 -45.34
N LYS A 14 34.66 24.48 -45.64
CA LYS A 14 33.65 25.06 -44.74
C LYS A 14 32.40 24.17 -44.58
N LYS A 15 31.97 23.48 -45.66
CA LYS A 15 30.83 22.55 -45.61
C LYS A 15 31.16 21.31 -44.78
N THR A 16 32.34 20.70 -44.97
CA THR A 16 32.76 19.54 -44.18
C THR A 16 32.91 19.86 -42.70
N ILE A 17 33.49 21.01 -42.33
CA ILE A 17 33.59 21.45 -40.93
C ILE A 17 32.21 21.62 -40.28
N LYS A 18 31.23 22.21 -40.98
CA LYS A 18 29.86 22.36 -40.44
C LYS A 18 29.19 21.02 -40.20
N TRP A 19 29.32 20.09 -41.14
CA TRP A 19 28.75 18.75 -41.02
C TRP A 19 29.38 17.95 -39.87
N LEU A 20 30.71 18.02 -39.73
CA LEU A 20 31.44 17.44 -38.60
C LEU A 20 30.94 17.99 -37.25
N LYS A 21 30.72 19.31 -37.14
CA LYS A 21 30.18 19.92 -35.91
C LYS A 21 28.76 19.42 -35.59
N GLN A 22 27.89 19.31 -36.59
CA GLN A 22 26.53 18.79 -36.41
C GLN A 22 26.53 17.32 -35.97
N ALA A 23 27.37 16.49 -36.60
CA ALA A 23 27.54 15.09 -36.23
C ALA A 23 28.06 14.93 -34.79
N LEU A 24 28.99 15.78 -34.37
CA LEU A 24 29.54 15.78 -33.00
C LEU A 24 28.46 16.13 -31.97
N VAL A 25 27.65 17.16 -32.22
CA VAL A 25 26.54 17.56 -31.32
C VAL A 25 25.50 16.46 -31.23
N LEU A 26 25.11 15.87 -32.36
CA LEU A 26 24.15 14.77 -32.39
C LEU A 26 24.68 13.55 -31.63
N SER A 27 25.94 13.18 -31.84
CA SER A 27 26.59 12.09 -31.10
C SER A 27 26.66 12.36 -29.60
N SER A 28 26.93 13.61 -29.18
CA SER A 28 26.94 13.99 -27.77
C SER A 28 25.54 13.86 -27.15
N ILE A 29 24.48 14.31 -27.82
CA ILE A 29 23.09 14.15 -27.35
C ILE A 29 22.72 12.67 -27.22
N VAL A 30 23.03 11.86 -28.23
CA VAL A 30 22.75 10.41 -28.20
C VAL A 30 23.51 9.74 -27.06
N ASN A 31 24.78 10.09 -26.81
CA ASN A 31 25.55 9.55 -25.71
C ASN A 31 24.98 9.96 -24.34
N ILE A 32 24.51 11.20 -24.17
CA ILE A 32 23.85 11.65 -22.93
C ILE A 32 22.55 10.88 -22.70
N LEU A 33 21.73 10.69 -23.73
CA LEU A 33 20.49 9.90 -23.64
C LEU A 33 20.78 8.43 -23.32
N LEU A 34 21.84 7.85 -23.92
CA LEU A 34 22.28 6.49 -23.64
C LEU A 34 22.77 6.36 -22.19
N LEU A 35 23.55 7.33 -21.69
CA LEU A 35 24.00 7.40 -20.30
C LEU A 35 22.81 7.49 -19.33
N LEU A 36 21.81 8.31 -19.64
CA LEU A 36 20.58 8.41 -18.85
C LEU A 36 19.78 7.10 -18.85
N LEU A 37 19.72 6.39 -19.98
CA LEU A 37 19.10 5.06 -20.07
C LEU A 37 19.88 4.01 -19.28
N ILE A 38 21.21 3.98 -19.39
CA ILE A 38 22.06 3.07 -18.62
C ILE A 38 21.92 3.37 -17.12
N TYR A 39 21.98 4.64 -16.73
CA TYR A 39 21.77 5.07 -15.35
C TYR A 39 20.39 4.63 -14.86
N SER A 40 19.33 4.90 -15.61
CA SER A 40 17.98 4.47 -15.28
C SER A 40 17.87 2.95 -15.11
N THR A 41 18.46 2.16 -16.01
CA THR A 41 18.36 0.69 -15.97
C THR A 41 19.21 0.05 -14.88
N VAL A 42 20.42 0.55 -14.63
CA VAL A 42 21.31 0.05 -13.57
C VAL A 42 20.74 0.42 -12.20
N PHE A 43 20.40 1.70 -11.98
CA PHE A 43 19.88 2.13 -10.68
C PHE A 43 18.44 1.64 -10.41
N ARG A 44 17.62 1.40 -11.45
CA ARG A 44 16.34 0.67 -11.24
C ARG A 44 16.56 -0.70 -10.64
N LYS A 45 17.58 -1.46 -11.07
CA LYS A 45 17.82 -2.81 -10.55
C LYS A 45 18.10 -2.83 -9.05
N ASP A 46 18.80 -1.83 -8.53
CA ASP A 46 19.05 -1.73 -7.09
C ASP A 46 17.77 -1.31 -6.32
N ILE A 47 16.94 -0.44 -6.90
CA ILE A 47 15.60 -0.14 -6.37
C ILE A 47 14.71 -1.40 -6.36
N TYR A 48 14.76 -2.23 -7.41
CA TYR A 48 14.01 -3.50 -7.45
C TYR A 48 14.53 -4.49 -6.43
N LYS A 49 15.85 -4.68 -6.29
CA LYS A 49 16.41 -5.59 -5.28
C LYS A 49 15.99 -5.23 -3.85
N LEU A 50 15.86 -3.93 -3.54
CA LEU A 50 15.37 -3.48 -2.23
C LEU A 50 13.87 -3.77 -2.02
N ARG A 51 13.07 -3.78 -3.08
CA ARG A 51 11.62 -4.13 -3.02
C ARG A 51 11.34 -5.63 -3.03
N VAL A 52 12.28 -6.45 -3.52
CA VAL A 52 12.11 -7.91 -3.64
C VAL A 52 12.14 -8.63 -2.29
N PHE A 53 12.68 -8.03 -1.23
CA PHE A 53 12.65 -8.64 0.10
C PHE A 53 11.42 -8.18 0.87
N PRO A 54 10.34 -9.00 0.96
CA PRO A 54 9.24 -8.69 1.86
C PRO A 54 9.77 -8.72 3.31
N GLY A 55 9.77 -7.57 3.96
CA GLY A 55 10.17 -7.44 5.35
C GLY A 55 10.95 -6.18 5.67
N ASN A 56 11.38 -6.08 6.92
CA ASN A 56 12.16 -4.96 7.43
C ASN A 56 13.58 -4.98 6.83
N LEU A 57 14.01 -3.85 6.25
CA LEU A 57 15.37 -3.71 5.73
C LEU A 57 16.36 -3.72 6.90
N ILE A 58 17.29 -4.66 6.91
CA ILE A 58 18.26 -4.79 8.00
C ILE A 58 19.59 -4.16 7.57
N ALA A 59 19.98 -3.07 8.24
CA ALA A 59 21.26 -2.42 8.02
C ALA A 59 22.40 -3.12 8.77
N LYS A 60 22.13 -3.53 10.02
CA LYS A 60 23.13 -4.13 10.92
C LYS A 60 22.49 -5.26 11.70
N SER A 61 23.27 -6.27 12.08
CA SER A 61 22.82 -7.29 13.02
C SER A 61 23.89 -7.59 14.04
N SER A 62 23.49 -7.62 15.31
CA SER A 62 24.37 -7.95 16.44
C SER A 62 23.71 -8.98 17.35
N ARG A 63 24.54 -9.77 18.03
CA ARG A 63 24.10 -10.64 19.11
C ARG A 63 24.23 -9.87 20.42
N ILE A 64 23.20 -9.91 21.23
CA ILE A 64 23.20 -9.34 22.57
C ILE A 64 23.00 -10.47 23.59
N GLY A 65 23.50 -10.27 24.81
CA GLY A 65 23.36 -11.24 25.90
C GLY A 65 21.89 -11.38 26.35
N LYS A 66 21.67 -12.13 27.44
CA LYS A 66 20.33 -12.20 28.06
C LYS A 66 19.93 -10.80 28.52
N ILE A 67 18.79 -10.32 28.01
CA ILE A 67 18.22 -9.04 28.38
C ILE A 67 17.33 -9.29 29.62
N PRO A 68 17.47 -8.52 30.71
CA PRO A 68 16.53 -8.52 31.82
C PRO A 68 15.10 -8.33 31.29
N GLU A 69 14.22 -9.24 31.68
CA GLU A 69 12.85 -9.31 31.14
C GLU A 69 12.01 -8.10 31.56
N ASP A 70 12.36 -7.40 32.65
CA ASP A 70 11.60 -6.30 33.23
C ASP A 70 11.43 -5.09 32.30
N ILE A 71 12.52 -4.59 31.70
CA ILE A 71 12.47 -3.41 30.82
C ILE A 71 11.78 -3.76 29.50
N LEU A 72 12.01 -4.96 28.97
CA LEU A 72 11.45 -5.38 27.70
C LEU A 72 9.96 -5.67 27.80
N GLU A 73 9.54 -6.40 28.84
CA GLU A 73 8.13 -6.65 29.11
C GLU A 73 7.40 -5.32 29.36
N ARG A 74 8.03 -4.38 30.07
CA ARG A 74 7.47 -3.03 30.24
C ARG A 74 7.31 -2.31 28.91
N LEU A 75 8.30 -2.37 28.01
CA LEU A 75 8.20 -1.74 26.69
C LEU A 75 7.12 -2.41 25.81
N GLU A 76 7.03 -3.73 25.82
CA GLU A 76 6.03 -4.48 25.06
C GLU A 76 4.61 -4.21 25.57
N ASN A 77 4.43 -4.05 26.88
CA ASN A 77 3.14 -3.79 27.51
C ASN A 77 2.78 -2.30 27.59
N ALA A 78 3.74 -1.40 27.31
CA ALA A 78 3.52 0.04 27.34
C ALA A 78 2.40 0.47 26.38
N SER A 79 1.62 1.46 26.83
CA SER A 79 0.68 2.17 25.96
C SER A 79 1.44 3.01 24.94
N PHE A 80 0.76 3.44 23.87
CA PHE A 80 1.39 4.32 22.90
C PHE A 80 1.86 5.64 23.52
N ALA A 81 1.08 6.21 24.44
CA ALA A 81 1.45 7.43 25.16
C ALA A 81 2.70 7.25 26.03
N ASP A 82 2.83 6.11 26.72
CA ASP A 82 4.01 5.80 27.52
C ASP A 82 5.27 5.67 26.63
N LEU A 83 5.14 5.04 25.46
CA LEU A 83 6.25 4.93 24.51
C LEU A 83 6.69 6.30 23.99
N LEU A 84 5.75 7.21 23.72
CA LEU A 84 6.07 8.58 23.32
C LEU A 84 6.83 9.34 24.42
N ALA A 85 6.45 9.16 25.69
CA ALA A 85 7.17 9.76 26.82
C ALA A 85 8.63 9.26 26.91
N LEU A 86 8.86 7.97 26.64
CA LEU A 86 10.20 7.37 26.62
C LEU A 86 11.09 7.86 25.47
N LEU A 87 10.55 8.57 24.47
CA LEU A 87 11.38 9.16 23.40
C LEU A 87 12.29 10.28 23.92
N GLN A 88 11.98 10.87 25.08
CA GLN A 88 12.80 11.90 25.73
C GLN A 88 13.91 11.31 26.61
N GLU A 89 13.95 9.99 26.80
CA GLU A 89 14.92 9.33 27.67
C GLU A 89 16.25 9.03 26.96
N GLU A 90 17.34 9.57 27.50
CA GLU A 90 18.70 9.32 26.99
C GLU A 90 19.39 8.11 27.62
N ARG A 91 18.74 7.47 28.60
CA ARG A 91 19.30 6.30 29.28
C ARG A 91 19.68 5.21 28.28
N MET A 92 20.90 4.69 28.40
CA MET A 92 21.38 3.58 27.59
C MET A 92 20.89 2.24 28.15
N VAL A 93 20.38 1.39 27.26
CA VAL A 93 19.89 0.03 27.53
C VAL A 93 20.53 -0.91 26.50
N PHE A 94 21.39 -1.82 26.97
CA PHE A 94 22.16 -2.76 26.14
C PHE A 94 22.96 -2.10 25.01
N GLY A 95 23.61 -0.97 25.31
CA GLY A 95 24.44 -0.24 24.33
C GLY A 95 23.64 0.62 23.34
N HIS A 96 22.32 0.66 23.46
CA HIS A 96 21.44 1.48 22.63
C HIS A 96 20.59 2.43 23.49
N PRO A 97 20.29 3.66 23.03
CA PRO A 97 19.41 4.57 23.76
C PRO A 97 18.00 4.00 23.96
N LEU A 98 17.41 4.17 25.15
CA LEU A 98 16.05 3.72 25.47
C LEU A 98 15.01 4.31 24.50
N LYS A 99 15.19 5.56 24.08
CA LYS A 99 14.38 6.20 23.04
C LYS A 99 14.34 5.43 21.71
N SER A 100 15.43 4.76 21.32
CA SER A 100 15.48 3.91 20.12
C SER A 100 14.68 2.63 20.30
N TRP A 101 14.70 2.04 21.51
CA TRP A 101 13.86 0.90 21.86
C TRP A 101 12.38 1.27 21.82
N ALA A 102 12.00 2.37 22.46
CA ALA A 102 10.63 2.86 22.47
C ALA A 102 10.12 3.14 21.04
N LEU A 103 10.94 3.77 20.19
CA LEU A 103 10.60 4.00 18.79
C LEU A 103 10.46 2.68 18.00
N GLY A 104 11.36 1.72 18.22
CA GLY A 104 11.29 0.39 17.58
C GLY A 104 10.00 -0.34 17.92
N VAL A 105 9.58 -0.32 19.19
CA VAL A 105 8.29 -0.90 19.62
C VAL A 105 7.12 -0.13 19.04
N SER A 106 7.18 1.20 19.02
CA SER A 106 6.13 2.04 18.42
C SER A 106 5.87 1.68 16.95
N ILE A 107 6.93 1.50 16.17
CA ILE A 107 6.83 1.11 14.75
C ILE A 107 6.26 -0.30 14.60
N GLN A 108 6.71 -1.28 15.40
CA GLN A 108 6.32 -2.68 15.23
C GLN A 108 4.95 -3.03 15.81
N LYS A 109 4.63 -2.51 17.00
CA LYS A 109 3.39 -2.82 17.72
C LYS A 109 2.24 -1.93 17.27
N TYR A 110 2.51 -0.63 17.13
CA TYR A 110 1.50 0.39 16.82
C TYR A 110 1.52 0.84 15.36
N PHE A 111 2.38 0.24 14.52
CA PHE A 111 2.45 0.54 13.08
C PHE A 111 2.68 2.02 12.78
N VAL A 112 3.47 2.67 13.65
CA VAL A 112 3.86 4.07 13.47
C VAL A 112 4.66 4.22 12.18
N ASP A 113 4.27 5.19 11.36
CA ASP A 113 4.95 5.53 10.12
C ASP A 113 5.83 6.77 10.31
N ILE A 114 7.13 6.56 10.31
CA ILE A 114 8.13 7.63 10.35
C ILE A 114 8.81 7.85 8.99
N ALA A 115 8.43 7.10 7.94
CA ALA A 115 9.04 7.21 6.63
C ALA A 115 9.01 8.65 6.07
N PRO A 116 7.96 9.47 6.27
CA PRO A 116 7.95 10.86 5.82
C PRO A 116 9.07 11.73 6.41
N MET A 117 9.63 11.36 7.57
CA MET A 117 10.67 12.13 8.26
C MET A 117 12.10 11.71 7.88
N LEU A 118 12.23 10.64 7.10
CA LEU A 118 13.52 10.06 6.73
C LEU A 118 13.92 10.49 5.31
N THR A 119 15.23 10.68 5.11
CA THR A 119 15.80 10.96 3.78
C THR A 119 16.15 9.69 3.00
N HIS A 120 16.02 8.54 3.66
CA HIS A 120 16.35 7.22 3.14
C HIS A 120 15.25 6.22 3.56
N PRO A 121 15.19 5.03 2.93
CA PRO A 121 14.32 3.96 3.38
C PRO A 121 14.58 3.61 4.85
N LEU A 122 13.51 3.31 5.61
CA LEU A 122 13.63 2.88 6.99
C LEU A 122 14.39 1.55 7.07
N THR A 123 15.51 1.57 7.77
CA THR A 123 16.34 0.41 8.04
C THR A 123 16.42 0.13 9.54
N PHE A 124 16.68 -1.12 9.90
CA PHE A 124 16.74 -1.57 11.28
C PHE A 124 18.08 -2.19 11.64
N ILE A 125 18.49 -1.98 12.89
CA ILE A 125 19.48 -2.77 13.61
C ILE A 125 18.77 -3.98 14.22
N ARG A 126 19.15 -5.17 13.78
CA ARG A 126 18.61 -6.44 14.27
C ARG A 126 19.43 -6.95 15.45
N LEU A 127 18.85 -6.88 16.64
CA LEU A 127 19.44 -7.41 17.87
C LEU A 127 18.89 -8.81 18.14
N LYS A 128 19.76 -9.81 18.22
CA LYS A 128 19.37 -11.20 18.51
C LYS A 128 19.72 -11.55 19.96
N SER A 129 18.70 -11.84 20.78
CA SER A 129 18.86 -12.53 22.06
C SER A 129 18.59 -14.04 21.87
N PRO A 130 18.94 -14.89 22.85
CA PRO A 130 18.59 -16.32 22.81
C PRO A 130 17.08 -16.58 22.65
N GLU A 131 16.25 -15.71 23.24
CA GLU A 131 14.80 -15.89 23.31
C GLU A 131 14.05 -15.16 22.18
N ARG A 132 14.54 -13.99 21.74
CA ARG A 132 13.81 -13.10 20.84
C ARG A 132 14.73 -12.31 19.90
N THR A 133 14.15 -11.83 18.80
CA THR A 133 14.79 -10.86 17.89
C THR A 133 14.11 -9.49 18.05
N TRP A 134 14.92 -8.46 18.22
CA TRP A 134 14.48 -7.07 18.29
C TRP A 134 14.95 -6.29 17.07
N LEU A 135 14.13 -5.32 16.67
CA LEU A 135 14.46 -4.40 15.59
C LEU A 135 14.44 -2.98 16.14
N LEU A 136 15.60 -2.34 16.17
CA LEU A 136 15.73 -0.92 16.48
C LEU A 136 15.89 -0.15 15.18
N PRO A 137 15.27 1.02 15.01
CA PRO A 137 15.45 1.80 13.80
C PRO A 137 16.89 2.36 13.73
N ASP A 138 17.57 2.19 12.59
CA ASP A 138 18.92 2.72 12.33
C ASP A 138 18.78 4.18 11.88
N ILE A 139 18.78 5.09 12.86
CA ILE A 139 18.44 6.51 12.69
C ILE A 139 19.51 7.34 13.40
N ASN A 140 19.94 8.44 12.77
CA ASN A 140 20.89 9.38 13.38
C ASN A 140 20.19 10.41 14.29
N ASP A 141 20.96 11.12 15.12
CA ASP A 141 20.39 12.06 16.09
C ASP A 141 19.57 13.20 15.45
N GLN A 142 19.97 13.69 14.27
CA GLN A 142 19.23 14.76 13.55
C GLN A 142 17.86 14.29 13.04
N GLU A 143 17.80 13.07 12.52
CA GLU A 143 16.55 12.42 12.14
C GLU A 143 15.68 12.13 13.36
N PHE A 144 16.29 11.67 14.45
CA PHE A 144 15.57 11.38 15.69
C PHE A 144 14.86 12.62 16.22
N THR A 145 15.54 13.78 16.26
CA THR A 145 14.92 15.06 16.67
C THR A 145 13.69 15.41 15.81
N ARG A 146 13.79 15.26 14.49
CA ARG A 146 12.66 15.52 13.58
C ARG A 146 11.50 14.55 13.80
N ILE A 147 11.81 13.28 14.02
CA ILE A 147 10.81 12.25 14.33
C ILE A 147 10.09 12.56 15.63
N CYS A 148 10.81 12.95 16.68
CA CYS A 148 10.17 13.35 17.94
C CYS A 148 9.22 14.53 17.74
N GLN A 149 9.64 15.57 17.00
CA GLN A 149 8.76 16.70 16.69
C GLN A 149 7.52 16.26 15.91
N TYR A 150 7.69 15.38 14.92
CA TYR A 150 6.59 14.81 14.15
C TYR A 150 5.62 14.03 15.04
N LEU A 151 6.09 13.09 15.87
CA LEU A 151 5.24 12.25 16.71
C LEU A 151 4.54 13.01 17.84
N LEU A 152 5.09 14.14 18.28
CA LEU A 152 4.47 15.01 19.28
C LEU A 152 3.43 15.97 18.68
N THR A 153 3.47 16.20 17.36
CA THR A 153 2.56 17.14 16.67
C THR A 153 1.47 16.44 15.87
N GLU A 154 1.78 15.30 15.26
CA GLU A 154 0.85 14.52 14.47
C GLU A 154 -0.03 13.65 15.37
N ARG A 155 -1.35 13.84 15.30
CA ARG A 155 -2.31 13.07 16.10
C ARG A 155 -2.41 11.60 15.69
N PHE A 156 -2.18 11.30 14.41
CA PHE A 156 -2.29 9.95 13.87
C PHE A 156 -1.08 9.59 12.98
N PRO A 157 0.10 9.32 13.57
CA PRO A 157 1.33 9.02 12.83
C PRO A 157 1.40 7.53 12.45
N PHE A 158 0.33 7.00 11.85
CA PHE A 158 0.20 5.56 11.59
C PHE A 158 0.26 5.26 10.10
N SER A 159 0.81 4.09 9.76
CA SER A 159 0.71 3.54 8.41
C SER A 159 -0.72 3.09 8.08
N SER A 160 -1.01 2.79 6.81
CA SER A 160 -2.31 2.24 6.39
C SER A 160 -2.75 1.02 7.22
N ARG A 161 -1.81 0.11 7.56
CA ARG A 161 -2.08 -1.05 8.41
C ARG A 161 -2.40 -0.65 9.85
N GLY A 162 -1.71 0.36 10.37
CA GLY A 162 -1.99 0.91 11.70
C GLY A 162 -3.41 1.46 11.78
N PHE A 163 -3.82 2.29 10.81
CA PHE A 163 -5.19 2.78 10.73
C PHE A 163 -6.21 1.65 10.62
N PHE A 164 -5.95 0.62 9.80
CA PHE A 164 -6.84 -0.55 9.69
C PHE A 164 -7.04 -1.24 11.05
N ARG A 165 -5.96 -1.48 11.81
CA ARG A 165 -6.04 -2.13 13.13
C ARG A 165 -6.73 -1.30 14.18
N ILE A 166 -6.53 0.02 14.17
CA ILE A 166 -7.26 0.94 15.03
C ILE A 166 -8.76 0.85 14.72
N MET A 167 -9.14 0.87 13.44
CA MET A 167 -10.54 0.72 13.01
C MET A 167 -11.15 -0.63 13.43
N VAL A 168 -10.42 -1.74 13.31
CA VAL A 168 -10.87 -3.06 13.81
C VAL A 168 -11.16 -3.00 15.31
N ARG A 169 -10.18 -2.56 16.11
CA ARG A 169 -10.29 -2.45 17.57
C ARG A 169 -11.48 -1.60 17.98
N ASP A 170 -11.65 -0.44 17.33
CA ASP A 170 -12.73 0.49 17.67
C ASP A 170 -14.09 -0.12 17.29
N CYS A 171 -14.20 -0.73 16.10
CA CYS A 171 -15.41 -1.44 15.69
C CYS A 171 -15.80 -2.57 16.65
N GLU A 172 -14.83 -3.37 17.12
CA GLU A 172 -15.05 -4.44 18.11
C GLU A 172 -15.50 -3.88 19.47
N ALA A 173 -15.00 -2.70 19.85
CA ALA A 173 -15.43 -1.98 21.04
C ALA A 173 -16.78 -1.26 20.88
N GLY A 174 -17.40 -1.31 19.69
CA GLY A 174 -18.63 -0.58 19.37
C GLY A 174 -18.45 0.94 19.28
N MET A 175 -17.21 1.39 19.11
CA MET A 175 -16.82 2.79 19.00
C MET A 175 -16.38 3.11 17.56
N VAL A 176 -16.63 4.33 17.10
CA VAL A 176 -16.09 4.81 15.82
C VAL A 176 -15.54 6.20 16.04
N ASP A 177 -14.21 6.35 16.01
CA ASP A 177 -13.58 7.66 15.95
C ASP A 177 -13.73 8.21 14.52
N GLU A 178 -14.50 9.28 14.37
CA GLU A 178 -14.78 9.91 13.08
C GLU A 178 -13.51 10.43 12.39
N ASP A 179 -12.52 10.91 13.15
CA ASP A 179 -11.25 11.39 12.60
C ASP A 179 -10.42 10.23 12.04
N VAL A 180 -10.43 9.09 12.74
CA VAL A 180 -9.74 7.86 12.28
C VAL A 180 -10.42 7.32 11.03
N LEU A 181 -11.76 7.21 11.03
CA LEU A 181 -12.52 6.77 9.87
C LEU A 181 -12.27 7.69 8.68
N TYR A 182 -12.32 9.01 8.89
CA TYR A 182 -12.03 10.00 7.86
C TYR A 182 -10.65 9.78 7.26
N ARG A 183 -9.59 9.63 8.08
CA ARG A 183 -8.24 9.37 7.58
C ARG A 183 -8.11 8.03 6.87
N PHE A 184 -8.72 6.98 7.41
CA PHE A 184 -8.75 5.65 6.78
C PHE A 184 -9.35 5.72 5.37
N CYS A 185 -10.44 6.47 5.20
CA CYS A 185 -11.09 6.65 3.91
C CYS A 185 -10.29 7.49 2.90
N HIS A 186 -9.23 8.19 3.35
CA HIS A 186 -8.29 8.93 2.50
C HIS A 186 -7.00 8.15 2.22
N LEU A 187 -6.85 6.94 2.77
CA LEU A 187 -5.73 6.09 2.44
C LEU A 187 -5.80 5.68 0.97
N PRO A 188 -4.66 5.61 0.26
CA PRO A 188 -4.68 5.28 -1.16
C PRO A 188 -5.18 3.86 -1.43
N GLU A 189 -5.17 2.93 -0.45
CA GLU A 189 -5.83 1.63 -0.56
C GLU A 189 -7.36 1.76 -0.58
N PHE A 190 -7.93 2.60 0.29
CA PHE A 190 -9.38 2.80 0.35
C PHE A 190 -9.90 3.59 -0.85
N LEU A 191 -9.15 4.62 -1.27
CA LEU A 191 -9.48 5.40 -2.48
C LEU A 191 -9.47 4.53 -3.74
N TYR A 192 -8.61 3.52 -3.80
CA TYR A 192 -8.63 2.53 -4.87
C TYR A 192 -9.94 1.73 -4.87
N VAL A 193 -10.40 1.26 -3.70
CA VAL A 193 -11.69 0.57 -3.60
C VAL A 193 -12.85 1.46 -4.04
N ARG A 194 -12.87 2.74 -3.62
CA ARG A 194 -13.89 3.69 -4.10
C ARG A 194 -13.87 3.85 -5.61
N SER A 195 -12.68 3.86 -6.20
CA SER A 195 -12.52 3.98 -7.65
C SER A 195 -12.98 2.72 -8.38
N LEU A 196 -12.72 1.52 -7.82
CA LEU A 196 -13.26 0.25 -8.34
C LEU A 196 -14.79 0.21 -8.31
N LEU A 197 -15.40 0.80 -7.27
CA LEU A 197 -16.85 0.76 -7.00
C LEU A 197 -17.54 2.08 -7.36
N PHE A 198 -16.92 2.87 -8.23
CA PHE A 198 -17.44 4.17 -8.61
C PHE A 198 -18.87 4.05 -9.17
N GLY A 199 -19.79 4.86 -8.64
CA GLY A 199 -21.22 4.83 -8.98
C GLY A 199 -22.08 4.02 -8.00
N ALA A 200 -21.56 2.96 -7.36
CA ALA A 200 -22.35 2.20 -6.38
C ALA A 200 -22.56 2.96 -5.05
N GLU A 201 -21.68 3.91 -4.74
CA GLU A 201 -21.79 4.78 -3.56
C GLU A 201 -23.02 5.69 -3.58
N ILE A 202 -23.64 5.89 -4.74
CA ILE A 202 -24.86 6.70 -4.90
C ILE A 202 -26.10 5.89 -4.55
N GLU A 203 -26.08 4.57 -4.77
CA GLU A 203 -27.31 3.77 -4.83
C GLU A 203 -27.37 2.63 -3.79
N ALA A 204 -26.22 2.11 -3.35
CA ALA A 204 -26.18 0.86 -2.59
C ALA A 204 -25.34 0.91 -1.30
N ALA A 205 -24.32 1.76 -1.21
CA ALA A 205 -23.39 1.74 -0.08
C ALA A 205 -22.93 3.14 0.35
N SER A 206 -22.97 3.41 1.66
CA SER A 206 -22.29 4.56 2.23
C SER A 206 -20.80 4.28 2.42
N VAL A 207 -19.99 5.33 2.51
CA VAL A 207 -18.55 5.21 2.84
C VAL A 207 -18.32 4.40 4.12
N ALA A 208 -19.14 4.61 5.15
CA ALA A 208 -19.06 3.86 6.41
C ALA A 208 -19.39 2.37 6.23
N SER A 209 -20.38 2.03 5.39
CA SER A 209 -20.71 0.63 5.10
C SER A 209 -19.61 -0.08 4.30
N LEU A 210 -18.96 0.62 3.36
CA LEU A 210 -17.79 0.10 2.64
C LEU A 210 -16.61 -0.13 3.57
N ALA A 211 -16.33 0.82 4.47
CA ALA A 211 -15.31 0.66 5.50
C ALA A 211 -15.58 -0.55 6.38
N ARG A 212 -16.83 -0.73 6.83
CA ARG A 212 -17.22 -1.89 7.63
C ARG A 212 -16.99 -3.21 6.89
N MET A 213 -17.44 -3.32 5.65
CA MET A 213 -17.22 -4.52 4.81
C MET A 213 -15.73 -4.83 4.67
N ILE A 214 -14.91 -3.81 4.40
CA ILE A 214 -13.46 -3.96 4.27
C ILE A 214 -12.84 -4.49 5.58
N ILE A 215 -13.24 -3.93 6.72
CA ILE A 215 -12.75 -4.32 8.05
C ILE A 215 -13.16 -5.76 8.37
N GLN A 216 -14.40 -6.15 8.10
CA GLN A 216 -14.91 -7.50 8.36
C GLN A 216 -14.25 -8.58 7.49
N GLY A 217 -13.94 -8.27 6.23
CA GLY A 217 -13.20 -9.20 5.35
C GLY A 217 -11.74 -9.44 5.77
N GLY A 218 -11.18 -8.58 6.62
CA GLY A 218 -9.89 -8.76 7.27
C GLY A 218 -8.70 -8.10 6.58
N GLU A 219 -7.64 -7.88 7.36
CA GLU A 219 -6.45 -7.11 6.98
C GLU A 219 -5.76 -7.67 5.72
N ASP A 220 -5.44 -8.97 5.73
CA ASP A 220 -4.67 -9.61 4.66
C ASP A 220 -5.41 -9.57 3.31
N LEU A 221 -6.73 -9.76 3.32
CA LEU A 221 -7.53 -9.71 2.10
C LEU A 221 -7.51 -8.29 1.50
N PHE A 222 -7.77 -7.28 2.33
CA PHE A 222 -7.80 -5.90 1.89
C PHE A 222 -6.47 -5.47 1.26
N PHE A 223 -5.35 -5.69 1.95
CA PHE A 223 -4.04 -5.24 1.47
C PHE A 223 -3.48 -6.10 0.31
N SER A 224 -3.88 -7.37 0.18
CA SER A 224 -3.50 -8.18 -0.99
C SER A 224 -4.23 -7.73 -2.25
N LEU A 225 -5.51 -7.36 -2.14
CA LEU A 225 -6.29 -6.85 -3.28
C LEU A 225 -5.93 -5.40 -3.65
N CYS A 226 -5.53 -4.59 -2.67
CA CYS A 226 -5.19 -3.18 -2.85
C CYS A 226 -3.66 -2.92 -2.87
N CYS A 227 -2.87 -3.91 -3.27
CA CYS A 227 -1.43 -3.79 -3.36
C CYS A 227 -1.00 -2.69 -4.35
N LEU A 228 0.26 -2.26 -4.26
CA LEU A 228 0.79 -1.19 -5.11
C LEU A 228 0.66 -1.53 -6.60
N GLU A 229 0.88 -2.78 -6.97
CA GLU A 229 0.79 -3.28 -8.34
C GLU A 229 -0.62 -3.08 -8.89
N ASN A 230 -1.64 -3.54 -8.15
CA ASN A 230 -3.04 -3.39 -8.57
C ASN A 230 -3.45 -1.92 -8.67
N ARG A 231 -3.04 -1.08 -7.72
CA ARG A 231 -3.35 0.37 -7.75
C ARG A 231 -2.70 1.13 -8.90
N GLN A 232 -1.64 0.59 -9.48
CA GLN A 232 -0.93 1.21 -10.62
C GLN A 232 -1.46 0.76 -11.98
N THR A 233 -2.39 -0.21 -12.00
CA THR A 233 -3.03 -0.66 -13.24
C THR A 233 -4.30 0.13 -13.53
N ALA A 234 -4.73 0.12 -14.80
CA ALA A 234 -6.01 0.70 -15.17
C ALA A 234 -7.16 -0.11 -14.55
N ILE A 235 -8.10 0.59 -13.93
CA ILE A 235 -9.30 -0.01 -13.33
C ILE A 235 -10.12 -0.71 -14.42
N SER A 236 -10.46 -1.98 -14.18
CA SER A 236 -11.25 -2.80 -15.09
C SER A 236 -12.36 -3.56 -14.37
N ASP A 237 -13.38 -3.98 -15.13
CA ASP A 237 -14.47 -4.81 -14.63
C ASP A 237 -13.97 -6.11 -14.01
N HIS A 238 -12.93 -6.71 -14.60
CA HIS A 238 -12.30 -7.92 -14.07
C HIS A 238 -11.77 -7.70 -12.65
N GLN A 239 -11.06 -6.60 -12.40
CA GLN A 239 -10.54 -6.29 -11.06
C GLN A 239 -11.64 -6.04 -10.05
N ARG A 240 -12.69 -5.32 -10.45
CA ARG A 240 -13.87 -5.09 -9.61
C ARG A 240 -14.53 -6.42 -9.23
N ARG A 241 -14.74 -7.32 -10.20
CA ARG A 241 -15.30 -8.66 -9.97
C ARG A 241 -14.42 -9.49 -9.05
N CYS A 242 -13.10 -9.52 -9.27
CA CYS A 242 -12.17 -10.22 -8.40
C CYS A 242 -12.22 -9.68 -6.96
N PHE A 243 -12.25 -8.35 -6.80
CA PHE A 243 -12.36 -7.72 -5.49
C PHE A 243 -13.67 -8.12 -4.79
N LEU A 244 -14.81 -7.89 -5.43
CA LEU A 244 -16.13 -8.15 -4.85
C LEU A 244 -16.35 -9.64 -4.59
N LYS A 245 -15.95 -10.52 -5.52
CA LYS A 245 -16.04 -11.97 -5.33
C LYS A 245 -15.24 -12.43 -4.12
N ALA A 246 -14.05 -11.88 -3.89
CA ALA A 246 -13.24 -12.28 -2.74
C ALA A 246 -13.91 -11.92 -1.39
N TYR A 247 -14.70 -10.84 -1.33
CA TYR A 247 -15.52 -10.50 -0.16
C TYR A 247 -16.83 -11.31 -0.10
N VAL A 248 -17.45 -11.64 -1.24
CA VAL A 248 -18.58 -12.60 -1.28
C VAL A 248 -18.17 -13.97 -0.74
N ASP A 249 -16.97 -14.45 -1.09
CA ASP A 249 -16.43 -15.72 -0.59
C ASP A 249 -16.16 -15.65 0.93
N ARG A 250 -16.04 -14.44 1.51
CA ARG A 250 -16.05 -14.17 2.97
C ARG A 250 -17.44 -13.99 3.58
N GLN A 251 -18.49 -14.31 2.83
CA GLN A 251 -19.89 -14.18 3.24
C GLN A 251 -20.33 -12.74 3.53
N GLU A 252 -19.75 -11.74 2.84
CA GLU A 252 -20.13 -10.33 2.99
C GLU A 252 -21.37 -9.97 2.14
N PRO A 253 -22.54 -9.68 2.75
CA PRO A 253 -23.77 -9.36 2.02
C PRO A 253 -23.66 -8.10 1.17
N LEU A 254 -22.90 -7.11 1.66
CA LEU A 254 -22.70 -5.85 0.93
C LEU A 254 -21.93 -6.09 -0.36
N ALA A 255 -20.92 -6.97 -0.34
CA ALA A 255 -20.16 -7.32 -1.53
C ALA A 255 -21.04 -8.00 -2.58
N ALA A 256 -21.95 -8.88 -2.15
CA ALA A 256 -22.92 -9.50 -3.05
C ALA A 256 -23.86 -8.48 -3.69
N LEU A 257 -24.39 -7.55 -2.89
CA LEU A 257 -25.24 -6.47 -3.40
C LEU A 257 -24.48 -5.57 -4.39
N LEU A 258 -23.25 -5.16 -4.06
CA LEU A 258 -22.40 -4.35 -4.93
C LEU A 258 -22.07 -5.07 -6.24
N LEU A 259 -21.91 -6.39 -6.21
CA LEU A 259 -21.67 -7.18 -7.42
C LEU A 259 -22.89 -7.16 -8.35
N LEU A 260 -24.12 -7.14 -7.80
CA LEU A 260 -25.33 -6.97 -8.61
C LEU A 260 -25.48 -5.57 -9.20
N VAL A 261 -25.05 -4.53 -8.48
CA VAL A 261 -25.10 -3.15 -8.97
C VAL A 261 -24.28 -3.00 -10.25
N HIS A 262 -23.12 -3.65 -10.32
CA HIS A 262 -22.19 -3.48 -11.44
C HIS A 262 -22.23 -4.60 -12.48
N ASP A 263 -22.48 -5.85 -12.07
CA ASP A 263 -22.13 -7.03 -12.86
C ASP A 263 -23.19 -8.15 -12.74
N ALA A 264 -24.48 -7.81 -12.59
CA ALA A 264 -25.57 -8.78 -12.46
C ALA A 264 -25.60 -9.84 -13.57
N ASP A 265 -25.44 -9.44 -14.84
CA ASP A 265 -25.43 -10.38 -15.98
C ASP A 265 -24.26 -11.36 -15.88
N TRP A 266 -23.10 -10.87 -15.45
CA TRP A 266 -21.93 -11.72 -15.25
C TRP A 266 -22.17 -12.74 -14.13
N VAL A 267 -22.80 -12.35 -13.03
CA VAL A 267 -23.17 -13.29 -11.95
C VAL A 267 -24.10 -14.38 -12.47
N LEU A 268 -25.13 -14.01 -13.24
CA LEU A 268 -26.10 -14.98 -13.78
C LEU A 268 -25.44 -16.02 -14.71
N HIS A 269 -24.47 -15.60 -15.52
CA HIS A 269 -23.87 -16.44 -16.55
C HIS A 269 -22.65 -17.21 -16.08
N GLU A 270 -21.81 -16.62 -15.24
CA GLU A 270 -20.47 -17.17 -14.92
C GLU A 270 -20.41 -17.89 -13.57
N PHE A 271 -21.38 -17.71 -12.68
CA PHE A 271 -21.41 -18.48 -11.42
C PHE A 271 -21.77 -19.94 -11.73
N SER A 272 -21.18 -20.88 -11.00
CA SER A 272 -21.70 -22.25 -10.95
C SER A 272 -23.05 -22.26 -10.21
N ASP A 273 -23.84 -23.32 -10.37
CA ASP A 273 -25.16 -23.38 -9.70
C ASP A 273 -25.03 -23.36 -8.17
N SER A 274 -24.00 -24.00 -7.61
CA SER A 274 -23.72 -23.96 -6.17
C SER A 274 -23.28 -22.57 -5.70
N ASP A 275 -22.44 -21.88 -6.48
CA ASP A 275 -22.00 -20.52 -6.15
C ASP A 275 -23.18 -19.56 -6.22
N LEU A 276 -24.05 -19.71 -7.24
CA LEU A 276 -25.22 -18.86 -7.42
C LEU A 276 -26.24 -19.06 -6.30
N GLN A 277 -26.44 -20.29 -5.82
CA GLN A 277 -27.29 -20.57 -4.66
C GLN A 277 -26.76 -19.89 -3.39
N SER A 278 -25.46 -20.05 -3.11
CA SER A 278 -24.80 -19.42 -1.96
C SER A 278 -24.82 -17.89 -2.06
N PHE A 279 -24.62 -17.36 -3.27
CA PHE A 279 -24.70 -15.93 -3.55
C PHE A 279 -26.10 -15.37 -3.27
N ILE A 280 -27.16 -16.06 -3.73
CA ILE A 280 -28.54 -15.63 -3.50
C ILE A 280 -28.89 -15.60 -2.01
N GLN A 281 -28.38 -16.55 -1.22
CA GLN A 281 -28.60 -16.59 0.23
C GLN A 281 -27.98 -15.39 0.96
N LEU A 282 -26.90 -14.80 0.42
CA LEU A 282 -26.26 -13.61 0.97
C LEU A 282 -27.01 -12.31 0.66
N LEU A 283 -27.89 -12.29 -0.35
CA LEU A 283 -28.48 -11.05 -0.83
C LEU A 283 -29.52 -10.49 0.15
N PRO A 284 -29.49 -9.18 0.44
CA PRO A 284 -30.55 -8.54 1.21
C PRO A 284 -31.85 -8.56 0.41
N ARG A 285 -32.86 -9.30 0.91
CA ARG A 285 -34.13 -9.57 0.21
C ARG A 285 -34.92 -8.32 -0.17
N GLU A 286 -34.80 -7.26 0.62
CA GLU A 286 -35.55 -6.02 0.38
C GLU A 286 -34.92 -5.08 -0.64
N ALA A 287 -33.65 -5.28 -0.99
CA ALA A 287 -32.97 -4.40 -1.94
C ALA A 287 -33.55 -4.53 -3.35
N HIS A 288 -33.69 -3.39 -4.03
CA HIS A 288 -34.24 -3.32 -5.38
C HIS A 288 -33.44 -4.17 -6.39
N TYR A 289 -32.10 -4.13 -6.33
CA TYR A 289 -31.22 -4.93 -7.19
C TYR A 289 -31.41 -6.44 -6.99
N THR A 290 -31.59 -6.88 -5.74
CA THR A 290 -31.91 -8.28 -5.41
C THR A 290 -33.20 -8.70 -6.10
N LYS A 291 -34.29 -7.94 -5.92
CA LYS A 291 -35.60 -8.25 -6.52
C LYS A 291 -35.53 -8.33 -8.04
N LYS A 292 -34.83 -7.38 -8.68
CA LYS A 292 -34.61 -7.37 -10.13
C LYS A 292 -33.83 -8.60 -10.59
N PHE A 293 -32.73 -8.93 -9.91
CA PHE A 293 -31.89 -10.07 -10.23
C PHE A 293 -32.64 -11.40 -10.08
N LEU A 294 -33.38 -11.59 -8.98
CA LEU A 294 -34.20 -12.79 -8.78
C LEU A 294 -35.28 -12.94 -9.87
N GLY A 295 -35.85 -11.83 -10.34
CA GLY A 295 -36.74 -11.82 -11.51
C GLY A 295 -36.05 -12.32 -12.79
N CYS A 296 -34.81 -11.90 -13.04
CA CYS A 296 -34.01 -12.40 -14.16
C CYS A 296 -33.67 -13.89 -14.01
N VAL A 297 -33.29 -14.35 -12.82
CA VAL A 297 -33.04 -15.77 -12.53
C VAL A 297 -34.29 -16.61 -12.80
N ALA A 298 -35.46 -16.13 -12.35
CA ALA A 298 -36.74 -16.82 -12.57
C ALA A 298 -37.14 -16.95 -14.04
N GLN A 299 -36.65 -16.05 -14.91
CA GLN A 299 -36.87 -16.08 -16.36
C GLN A 299 -35.75 -16.82 -17.12
N SER A 300 -34.71 -17.26 -16.42
CA SER A 300 -33.56 -17.95 -17.00
C SER A 300 -33.70 -19.47 -16.94
N CYS A 301 -32.80 -20.19 -17.60
CA CYS A 301 -32.69 -21.64 -17.47
C CYS A 301 -32.30 -22.11 -16.04
N ARG A 302 -31.93 -21.18 -15.15
CA ARG A 302 -31.48 -21.45 -13.79
C ARG A 302 -32.57 -21.29 -12.72
N LEU A 303 -33.85 -21.24 -13.10
CA LEU A 303 -34.99 -21.14 -12.17
C LEU A 303 -34.96 -22.19 -11.03
N GLY A 304 -34.45 -23.39 -11.29
CA GLY A 304 -34.34 -24.47 -10.30
C GLY A 304 -33.61 -24.05 -9.02
N ILE A 305 -32.64 -23.14 -9.13
CA ILE A 305 -31.87 -22.63 -7.97
C ILE A 305 -32.77 -21.88 -6.98
N LEU A 306 -33.83 -21.23 -7.45
CA LEU A 306 -34.80 -20.54 -6.59
C LEU A 306 -35.76 -21.49 -5.88
N LEU A 307 -35.91 -22.73 -6.36
CA LEU A 307 -36.81 -23.73 -5.80
C LEU A 307 -36.14 -24.61 -4.73
N GLU A 308 -34.81 -24.67 -4.73
CA GLU A 308 -34.00 -25.49 -3.82
C GLU A 308 -33.59 -24.77 -2.52
N GLY A 309 -33.74 -23.44 -2.43
CA GLY A 309 -33.39 -22.62 -1.27
C GLY A 309 -34.59 -22.09 -0.51
#